data_AF-A0A4R7B5W0-F1
#
_entry.id   AF-A0A4R7B5W0-F1
#
_cell.length_a   1.000
_cell.length_b   1.000
_cell.length_c   1.000
_cell.angle_alpha   90.00
_cell.angle_beta   90.00
_cell.angle_gamma   90.00
#
_symmetry.space_group_name_H-M   'P 1'
#
loop_
_entity.id
_entity.type
_entity.pdbx_description
1 polymer ?
#
loop_
_entity_poly.entity_id
_entity_poly.type
_entity_poly.pdbx_seq_one_letter_code
_entity_poly.pdbx_strand_id
1 'polypeptide(L)'
;MDRQIVYPGQILPETTLLQMSKDAMLGLSKLSAAVLGSNTLINGFAVAPTSPASLQVNVAPGEIYSLQNVDSTAFSTLGADTAHQIVKQGMALDASALTLAAPTVSGQSANYLIQIGYQDSDSNATMLPYYNSANPAQQFAGQGNNSQAQNTVRKGVALVQAKAGTAASTGTQTTPAPDSGFAGAYVVTVAYGQTQITAANIAIYPAAPFFATLPNAVSRDAPTGSAQLPAGNSAQRTSAPAGPAVRFNTDTNQFEGFYPNAMNWGNIGGGATGGGNDQIFELNGQVVTTNYSIPANSNAQSAGPISINNGVTVTIPSGSVWVVN
;
A
#
# COMPACT_ATOMS: atom_id res chain seq x y z
N MET A 1 -8.41 -10.66 -19.74
CA MET A 1 -7.29 -11.61 -19.80
C MET A 1 -7.39 -12.29 -21.14
N ASP A 2 -6.31 -12.22 -21.90
CA ASP A 2 -6.26 -12.85 -23.22
C ASP A 2 -6.19 -14.37 -23.07
N ARG A 3 -6.71 -15.08 -24.06
CA ARG A 3 -6.76 -16.54 -24.08
C ARG A 3 -6.32 -17.03 -25.43
N GLN A 4 -5.34 -17.93 -25.44
CA GLN A 4 -4.87 -18.56 -26.66
C GLN A 4 -5.91 -19.55 -27.17
N ILE A 5 -6.24 -19.48 -28.46
CA ILE A 5 -7.12 -20.44 -29.14
C ILE A 5 -6.23 -21.46 -29.84
N VAL A 6 -6.52 -22.74 -29.62
CA VAL A 6 -5.82 -23.86 -30.23
C VAL A 6 -6.83 -24.79 -30.89
N TYR A 7 -6.50 -25.34 -32.05
CA TYR A 7 -7.41 -26.15 -32.86
C TYR A 7 -7.00 -27.63 -32.90
N PRO A 8 -7.97 -28.57 -33.10
CA PRO A 8 -7.64 -29.98 -33.29
C PRO A 8 -6.65 -30.21 -34.44
N GLY A 9 -5.59 -30.98 -34.19
CA GLY A 9 -4.55 -31.28 -35.17
C GLY A 9 -3.48 -30.19 -35.34
N GLN A 10 -3.57 -29.06 -34.63
CA GLN A 10 -2.57 -28.02 -34.65
C GLN A 10 -1.27 -28.46 -33.96
N ILE A 11 -0.12 -28.19 -34.57
CA ILE A 11 1.19 -28.25 -33.91
C ILE A 11 1.33 -26.98 -33.07
N LEU A 12 1.48 -27.14 -31.75
CA LEU A 12 1.61 -26.01 -30.82
C LEU A 12 3.06 -25.52 -30.80
N PRO A 13 3.33 -24.26 -31.16
CA PRO A 13 4.63 -23.66 -30.90
C PRO A 13 4.79 -23.40 -29.40
N GLU A 14 6.03 -23.38 -28.92
CA GLU A 14 6.36 -23.09 -27.52
C GLU A 14 5.88 -21.70 -27.10
N THR A 15 5.85 -20.75 -28.05
CA THR A 15 5.35 -19.39 -27.84
C THR A 15 3.92 -19.37 -27.34
N THR A 16 3.07 -20.35 -27.69
CA THR A 16 1.70 -20.42 -27.17
C THR A 16 1.68 -20.62 -25.65
N LEU A 17 2.53 -21.51 -25.12
CA LEU A 17 2.62 -21.74 -23.68
C LEU A 17 3.24 -20.54 -22.96
N LEU A 18 4.30 -19.96 -23.54
CA LEU A 18 4.95 -18.78 -23.00
C LEU A 18 3.98 -17.58 -22.96
N GLN A 19 3.17 -17.41 -24.00
CA GLN A 19 2.18 -16.34 -24.07
C GLN A 19 1.08 -16.52 -23.03
N MET A 20 0.61 -17.75 -22.79
CA MET A 20 -0.36 -18.01 -21.71
C MET A 20 0.17 -17.57 -20.34
N SER A 21 1.45 -17.82 -20.03
CA SER A 21 2.04 -17.34 -18.76
C SER A 21 2.15 -15.81 -18.71
N LYS A 22 2.48 -15.17 -19.83
CA LYS A 22 2.52 -13.70 -19.95
C LYS A 22 1.13 -13.09 -19.76
N ASP A 23 0.10 -13.65 -20.40
CA ASP A 23 -1.29 -13.19 -20.31
C ASP A 23 -1.83 -13.30 -18.87
N ALA A 24 -1.50 -14.39 -18.17
CA ALA A 24 -1.84 -14.57 -16.76
C ALA A 24 -1.18 -13.51 -15.87
N MET A 25 0.12 -13.27 -16.05
CA MET A 25 0.86 -12.22 -15.34
C MET A 25 0.26 -10.83 -15.59
N LEU A 26 -0.11 -10.51 -16.84
CA LEU A 26 -0.77 -9.25 -17.18
C LEU A 26 -2.12 -9.10 -16.46
N GLY A 27 -2.91 -10.17 -16.40
CA GLY A 27 -4.18 -10.20 -15.66
C GLY A 27 -4.01 -9.92 -14.17
N LEU A 28 -3.09 -10.65 -13.52
CA LEU A 28 -2.73 -10.45 -12.11
C LEU A 28 -2.20 -9.03 -11.86
N SER A 29 -1.33 -8.54 -12.75
CA SER A 29 -0.78 -7.20 -12.64
C SER A 29 -1.84 -6.11 -12.68
N LYS A 30 -2.83 -6.20 -13.58
CA LYS A 30 -3.93 -5.24 -13.64
C LYS A 30 -4.80 -5.28 -12.39
N LEU A 31 -5.02 -6.46 -11.81
CA LEU A 31 -5.70 -6.59 -10.53
C LEU A 31 -4.88 -5.96 -9.39
N SER A 32 -3.58 -6.27 -9.28
CA SER A 32 -2.70 -5.68 -8.28
C SER A 32 -2.64 -4.16 -8.41
N ALA A 33 -2.53 -3.62 -9.63
CA ALA A 33 -2.53 -2.18 -9.87
C ALA A 33 -3.85 -1.51 -9.47
N ALA A 34 -5.00 -2.17 -9.66
CA ALA A 34 -6.30 -1.63 -9.23
C ALA A 34 -6.42 -1.53 -7.71
N VAL A 35 -5.86 -2.50 -6.98
CA VAL A 35 -5.96 -2.58 -5.51
C VAL A 35 -4.86 -1.78 -4.80
N LEU A 36 -3.64 -1.84 -5.31
CA LEU A 36 -2.44 -1.29 -4.68
C LEU A 36 -1.99 0.05 -5.31
N GLY A 37 -2.48 0.38 -6.50
CA GLY A 37 -1.96 1.49 -7.30
C GLY A 37 -0.66 1.13 -8.03
N SER A 38 0.01 2.14 -8.59
CA SER A 38 1.25 1.97 -9.37
C SER A 38 2.53 2.36 -8.62
N ASN A 39 2.42 2.88 -7.40
CA ASN A 39 3.56 3.21 -6.58
C ASN A 39 4.28 1.93 -6.11
N THR A 40 5.58 2.02 -5.89
CA THR A 40 6.32 0.91 -5.27
C THR A 40 5.82 0.69 -3.85
N LEU A 41 5.56 -0.56 -3.49
CA LEU A 41 5.03 -0.96 -2.19
C LEU A 41 5.71 -2.23 -1.70
N ILE A 42 5.89 -2.33 -0.40
CA ILE A 42 6.51 -3.48 0.25
C ILE A 42 5.55 -4.08 1.29
N ASN A 43 5.50 -5.42 1.34
CA ASN A 43 4.85 -6.19 2.39
C ASN A 43 5.83 -7.25 2.94
N GLY A 44 5.90 -7.39 4.26
CA GLY A 44 6.85 -8.29 4.91
C GLY A 44 8.26 -7.70 5.07
N PHE A 45 9.30 -8.52 4.88
CA PHE A 45 10.72 -8.15 5.05
C PHE A 45 11.10 -7.59 6.43
N ALA A 46 10.43 -8.06 7.48
CA ALA A 46 10.81 -7.69 8.84
C ALA A 46 12.30 -8.01 9.08
N VAL A 47 13.06 -7.02 9.54
CA VAL A 47 14.49 -7.16 9.82
C VAL A 47 14.69 -7.40 11.31
N ALA A 48 15.35 -8.51 11.64
CA ALA A 48 15.63 -8.90 13.02
C ALA A 48 17.12 -9.23 13.22
N PRO A 49 17.65 -9.11 14.44
CA PRO A 49 18.95 -9.67 14.80
C PRO A 49 19.02 -11.19 14.55
N THR A 50 20.21 -11.71 14.30
CA THR A 50 20.40 -13.17 14.25
C THR A 50 20.41 -13.82 15.63
N SER A 51 20.08 -15.11 15.67
CA SER A 51 20.33 -16.00 16.81
C SER A 51 21.07 -17.25 16.30
N PRO A 52 22.35 -17.47 16.68
CA PRO A 52 23.19 -16.67 17.59
C PRO A 52 23.46 -15.24 17.10
N ALA A 53 23.70 -14.34 18.05
CA ALA A 53 23.93 -12.93 17.76
C ALA A 53 25.25 -12.72 17.01
N SER A 54 25.22 -11.89 15.96
CA SER A 54 26.35 -11.60 15.09
C SER A 54 26.20 -10.23 14.42
N LEU A 55 27.16 -9.83 13.58
CA LEU A 55 27.02 -8.66 12.68
C LEU A 55 26.16 -8.95 11.44
N GLN A 56 25.23 -9.90 11.54
CA GLN A 56 24.23 -10.15 10.51
C GLN A 56 22.85 -9.70 10.99
N VAL A 57 22.00 -9.35 10.02
CA VAL A 57 20.56 -9.25 10.22
C VAL A 57 19.86 -10.30 9.39
N ASN A 58 18.77 -10.85 9.92
CA ASN A 58 17.88 -11.73 9.19
C ASN A 58 16.71 -10.90 8.65
N VAL A 59 16.54 -10.89 7.34
CA VAL A 59 15.41 -10.27 6.65
C VAL A 59 14.39 -11.37 6.37
N ALA A 60 13.21 -11.28 6.95
CA ALA A 60 12.14 -12.25 6.75
C ALA A 60 11.66 -12.29 5.29
N PRO A 61 10.94 -13.36 4.89
CA PRO A 61 10.23 -13.39 3.61
C PRO A 61 9.33 -12.17 3.40
N GLY A 62 9.08 -11.84 2.14
CA GLY A 62 8.27 -10.70 1.78
C GLY A 62 8.10 -10.55 0.29
N GLU A 63 7.41 -9.48 -0.08
CA GLU A 63 7.06 -9.17 -1.46
C GLU A 63 7.10 -7.67 -1.73
N ILE A 64 7.52 -7.33 -2.95
CA ILE A 64 7.54 -5.97 -3.47
C ILE A 64 6.64 -5.89 -4.68
N TYR A 65 5.85 -4.84 -4.76
CA TYR A 65 5.06 -4.49 -5.94
C TYR A 65 5.66 -3.23 -6.53
N SER A 66 6.01 -3.24 -7.82
CA SER A 66 6.61 -2.07 -8.47
C SER A 66 6.23 -2.00 -9.93
N LEU A 67 6.17 -0.78 -10.47
CA LEU A 67 5.95 -0.56 -11.90
C LEU A 67 7.23 -0.93 -12.67
N GLN A 68 7.12 -1.92 -13.56
CA GLN A 68 8.22 -2.50 -14.31
C GLN A 68 7.82 -2.66 -15.77
N ASN A 69 8.80 -2.76 -16.67
CA ASN A 69 8.52 -3.20 -18.03
C ASN A 69 7.87 -4.58 -18.00
N VAL A 70 7.01 -4.88 -18.97
CA VAL A 70 6.39 -6.21 -19.08
C VAL A 70 7.46 -7.29 -19.13
N ASP A 71 8.45 -7.11 -20.01
CA ASP A 71 9.64 -7.94 -20.10
C ASP A 71 10.84 -7.07 -20.50
N SER A 72 11.81 -6.88 -19.59
CA SER A 72 13.04 -6.13 -19.92
C SER A 72 13.99 -6.92 -20.83
N THR A 73 13.87 -8.24 -20.86
CA THR A 73 14.64 -9.17 -21.69
C THR A 73 13.71 -10.20 -22.31
N ALA A 74 14.11 -10.79 -23.44
CA ALA A 74 13.29 -11.80 -24.12
C ALA A 74 12.97 -12.98 -23.19
N PHE A 75 11.72 -13.43 -23.16
CA PHE A 75 11.28 -14.63 -22.46
C PHE A 75 11.27 -15.80 -23.44
N SER A 76 12.42 -16.49 -23.53
CA SER A 76 12.69 -17.46 -24.59
C SER A 76 12.52 -16.80 -25.97
N THR A 77 11.65 -17.31 -26.83
CA THR A 77 11.37 -16.78 -28.18
C THR A 77 10.38 -15.63 -28.18
N LEU A 78 9.73 -15.31 -27.05
CA LEU A 78 8.97 -14.08 -26.91
C LEU A 78 9.94 -12.91 -26.69
N GLY A 79 9.90 -11.92 -27.59
CA GLY A 79 10.74 -10.73 -27.50
C GLY A 79 10.48 -9.92 -26.23
N ALA A 80 11.47 -9.11 -25.85
CA ALA A 80 11.32 -8.14 -24.77
C ALA A 80 10.18 -7.14 -25.09
N ASP A 81 9.51 -6.67 -24.05
CA ASP A 81 8.41 -5.72 -24.13
C ASP A 81 8.69 -4.59 -23.12
N THR A 82 9.47 -3.62 -23.60
CA THR A 82 9.91 -2.44 -22.85
C THR A 82 9.08 -1.19 -23.17
N ALA A 83 8.15 -1.29 -24.13
CA ALA A 83 7.24 -0.21 -24.49
C ALA A 83 6.08 -0.08 -23.50
N HIS A 84 5.76 -1.16 -22.78
CA HIS A 84 4.67 -1.20 -21.81
C HIS A 84 5.19 -1.47 -20.40
N GLN A 85 4.53 -0.83 -19.42
CA GLN A 85 4.82 -1.04 -18.01
C GLN A 85 3.59 -1.56 -17.27
N ILE A 86 3.85 -2.42 -16.30
CA ILE A 86 2.86 -3.13 -15.49
C ILE A 86 3.36 -3.23 -14.05
N VAL A 87 2.46 -3.36 -13.08
CA VAL A 87 2.85 -3.57 -11.67
C VAL A 87 3.23 -5.05 -11.50
N LYS A 88 4.52 -5.35 -11.35
CA LYS A 88 5.00 -6.72 -11.12
C LYS A 88 5.21 -6.97 -9.62
N GLN A 89 4.91 -8.19 -9.20
CA GLN A 89 5.19 -8.71 -7.87
C GLN A 89 6.54 -9.44 -7.88
N GLY A 90 7.47 -8.96 -7.08
CA GLY A 90 8.70 -9.68 -6.73
C GLY A 90 8.51 -10.37 -5.39
N MET A 91 8.98 -11.60 -5.26
CA MET A 91 8.84 -12.36 -4.02
C MET A 91 10.20 -12.84 -3.52
N ALA A 92 10.35 -12.85 -2.19
CA ALA A 92 11.36 -13.61 -1.49
C ALA A 92 10.62 -14.53 -0.52
N LEU A 93 10.56 -15.83 -0.84
CA LEU A 93 9.82 -16.82 -0.06
C LEU A 93 10.58 -17.30 1.17
N ASP A 94 11.90 -17.14 1.15
CA ASP A 94 12.82 -17.54 2.22
C ASP A 94 13.47 -16.31 2.86
N ALA A 95 13.86 -16.46 4.13
CA ALA A 95 14.59 -15.42 4.82
C ALA A 95 16.01 -15.26 4.24
N SER A 96 16.52 -14.03 4.23
CA SER A 96 17.86 -13.70 3.75
C SER A 96 18.70 -13.11 4.89
N ALA A 97 19.90 -13.65 5.10
CA ALA A 97 20.86 -13.11 6.05
C ALA A 97 21.79 -12.10 5.35
N LEU A 98 21.92 -10.91 5.93
CA LEU A 98 22.79 -9.85 5.42
C LEU A 98 23.90 -9.55 6.42
N THR A 99 25.14 -9.76 6.01
CA THR A 99 26.33 -9.43 6.81
C THR A 99 26.68 -7.97 6.66
N LEU A 100 26.79 -7.28 7.80
CA LEU A 100 27.20 -5.88 7.89
C LEU A 100 28.61 -5.80 8.50
N ALA A 101 29.33 -4.73 8.21
CA ALA A 101 30.65 -4.48 8.78
C ALA A 101 30.62 -3.29 9.75
N ALA A 102 31.29 -3.43 10.89
CA ALA A 102 31.55 -2.32 11.78
C ALA A 102 32.57 -1.34 11.14
N PRO A 103 32.45 -0.02 11.39
CA PRO A 103 33.48 0.94 11.03
C PRO A 103 34.84 0.59 11.63
N THR A 104 35.91 1.04 10.98
CA THR A 104 37.30 0.79 11.41
C THR A 104 37.89 1.89 12.30
N VAL A 105 37.22 3.04 12.41
CA VAL A 105 37.70 4.21 13.18
C VAL A 105 36.90 4.35 14.47
N SER A 106 37.61 4.46 15.60
CA SER A 106 37.00 4.66 16.91
C SER A 106 36.10 5.90 16.97
N GLY A 107 34.95 5.78 17.64
CA GLY A 107 33.96 6.84 17.76
C GLY A 107 33.07 7.04 16.53
N GLN A 108 33.20 6.22 15.49
CA GLN A 108 32.34 6.26 14.31
C GLN A 108 31.22 5.20 14.33
N SER A 109 30.13 5.52 13.64
CA SER A 109 29.04 4.62 13.28
C SER A 109 28.74 4.72 11.78
N ALA A 110 28.19 3.66 11.19
CA ALA A 110 27.67 3.68 9.83
C ALA A 110 26.22 3.19 9.81
N ASN A 111 25.39 3.84 9.00
CA ASN A 111 24.03 3.38 8.72
C ASN A 111 24.05 2.51 7.47
N TYR A 112 23.47 1.32 7.55
CA TYR A 112 23.19 0.46 6.41
C TYR A 112 21.73 0.59 6.04
N LEU A 113 21.45 0.91 4.78
CA LEU A 113 20.09 0.86 4.24
C LEU A 113 19.81 -0.56 3.75
N ILE A 114 18.86 -1.25 4.36
CA ILE A 114 18.28 -2.46 3.79
C ILE A 114 17.26 -2.03 2.74
N GLN A 115 17.49 -2.42 1.51
CA GLN A 115 16.70 -2.01 0.35
C GLN A 115 16.21 -3.23 -0.43
N ILE A 116 15.03 -3.11 -1.03
CA ILE A 116 14.36 -4.17 -1.78
C ILE A 116 14.04 -3.65 -3.17
N GLY A 117 14.44 -4.42 -4.18
CA GLY A 117 14.18 -4.14 -5.59
C GLY A 117 13.46 -5.30 -6.27
N TYR A 118 12.75 -5.02 -7.35
CA TYR A 118 12.23 -6.08 -8.22
C TYR A 118 13.26 -6.47 -9.28
N GLN A 119 13.37 -7.77 -9.57
CA GLN A 119 14.17 -8.26 -10.68
C GLN A 119 13.55 -9.50 -11.33
N ASP A 120 13.48 -9.51 -12.67
CA ASP A 120 13.29 -10.76 -13.42
C ASP A 120 14.60 -11.57 -13.42
N SER A 121 14.53 -12.83 -12.99
CA SER A 121 15.68 -13.73 -12.94
C SER A 121 15.35 -15.07 -13.58
N ASP A 122 16.12 -15.44 -14.60
CA ASP A 122 16.05 -16.75 -15.22
C ASP A 122 16.86 -17.76 -14.41
N SER A 123 16.25 -18.91 -14.13
CA SER A 123 16.80 -19.90 -13.21
C SER A 123 16.47 -21.33 -13.63
N ASN A 124 16.97 -22.29 -12.86
CA ASN A 124 16.79 -23.73 -13.09
C ASN A 124 17.33 -24.15 -14.47
N ALA A 125 18.57 -23.76 -14.78
CA ALA A 125 19.26 -24.20 -15.99
C ALA A 125 19.34 -25.73 -16.04
N THR A 126 18.80 -26.32 -17.10
CA THR A 126 18.89 -27.76 -17.35
C THR A 126 19.18 -28.03 -18.82
N MET A 127 19.83 -29.16 -19.11
CA MET A 127 20.05 -29.60 -20.48
C MET A 127 18.76 -30.22 -21.02
N LEU A 128 18.06 -29.49 -21.88
CA LEU A 128 16.78 -29.91 -22.42
C LEU A 128 16.95 -30.82 -23.63
N PRO A 129 16.09 -31.84 -23.81
CA PRO A 129 16.03 -32.62 -25.03
C PRO A 129 15.33 -31.83 -26.15
N TYR A 130 15.85 -31.93 -27.38
CA TYR A 130 15.26 -31.33 -28.57
C TYR A 130 14.96 -32.37 -29.65
N TYR A 131 13.92 -32.13 -30.46
CA TYR A 131 13.59 -32.98 -31.59
C TYR A 131 14.69 -32.93 -32.65
N ASN A 132 15.11 -34.09 -33.12
CA ASN A 132 16.07 -34.26 -34.20
C ASN A 132 15.34 -34.71 -35.47
N SER A 133 15.14 -33.78 -36.40
CA SER A 133 14.45 -34.08 -37.66
C SER A 133 15.26 -34.99 -38.59
N ALA A 134 16.58 -35.04 -38.44
CA ALA A 134 17.46 -35.90 -39.26
C ALA A 134 17.51 -37.35 -38.75
N ASN A 135 17.35 -37.56 -37.44
CA ASN A 135 17.22 -38.89 -36.85
C ASN A 135 16.21 -38.86 -35.67
N PRO A 136 14.91 -39.08 -35.92
CA PRO A 136 13.88 -39.01 -34.89
C PRO A 136 14.04 -40.02 -33.74
N ALA A 137 14.86 -41.06 -33.92
CA ALA A 137 15.15 -42.03 -32.86
C ALA A 137 16.17 -41.50 -31.81
N GLN A 138 16.80 -40.35 -32.06
CA GLN A 138 17.79 -39.76 -31.16
C GLN A 138 17.49 -38.28 -30.91
N GLN A 139 17.10 -37.93 -29.69
CA GLN A 139 16.96 -36.54 -29.29
C GLN A 139 18.31 -35.80 -29.29
N PHE A 140 18.29 -34.51 -29.59
CA PHE A 140 19.42 -33.63 -29.34
C PHE A 140 19.53 -33.27 -27.86
N ALA A 141 20.75 -33.14 -27.36
CA ALA A 141 21.04 -32.65 -26.01
C ALA A 141 21.37 -31.15 -26.07
N GLY A 142 20.44 -30.30 -25.62
CA GLY A 142 20.52 -28.86 -25.82
C GLY A 142 20.16 -28.43 -27.25
N GLN A 143 19.92 -27.12 -27.43
CA GLN A 143 19.52 -26.56 -28.72
C GLN A 143 20.60 -26.83 -29.79
N GLY A 144 20.22 -27.49 -30.89
CA GLY A 144 21.18 -27.86 -31.93
C GLY A 144 22.22 -28.89 -31.51
N ASN A 145 21.95 -29.69 -30.47
CA ASN A 145 22.84 -30.73 -29.92
C ASN A 145 24.17 -30.18 -29.36
N ASN A 146 24.13 -28.98 -28.78
CA ASN A 146 25.32 -28.27 -28.29
C ASN A 146 25.68 -28.59 -26.81
N SER A 147 24.92 -29.47 -26.15
CA SER A 147 25.07 -29.83 -24.74
C SER A 147 25.02 -28.66 -23.74
N GLN A 148 24.46 -27.51 -24.14
CA GLN A 148 24.29 -26.37 -23.24
C GLN A 148 22.97 -26.47 -22.48
N ALA A 149 23.01 -26.13 -21.19
CA ALA A 149 21.83 -26.00 -20.37
C ALA A 149 21.11 -24.67 -20.67
N GLN A 150 19.78 -24.68 -20.56
CA GLN A 150 18.93 -23.50 -20.74
C GLN A 150 18.05 -23.32 -19.50
N ASN A 151 17.84 -22.08 -19.10
CA ASN A 151 16.95 -21.74 -18.00
C ASN A 151 15.51 -22.15 -18.35
N THR A 152 14.81 -22.72 -17.37
CA THR A 152 13.46 -23.27 -17.56
C THR A 152 12.39 -22.48 -16.82
N VAL A 153 12.78 -21.51 -15.98
CA VAL A 153 11.88 -20.70 -15.17
C VAL A 153 12.36 -19.26 -15.16
N ARG A 154 11.44 -18.31 -15.44
CA ARG A 154 11.62 -16.89 -15.12
C ARG A 154 10.90 -16.57 -13.81
N LYS A 155 11.61 -15.98 -12.86
CA LYS A 155 11.09 -15.61 -11.54
C LYS A 155 11.01 -14.09 -11.43
N GLY A 156 9.93 -13.58 -10.85
CA GLY A 156 9.89 -12.24 -10.28
C GLY A 156 10.45 -12.27 -8.86
N VAL A 157 11.68 -11.81 -8.69
CA VAL A 157 12.41 -11.88 -7.41
C VAL A 157 12.32 -10.53 -6.70
N ALA A 158 12.09 -10.57 -5.39
CA ALA A 158 12.37 -9.44 -4.52
C ALA A 158 13.84 -9.52 -4.08
N LEU A 159 14.68 -8.70 -4.69
CA LEU A 159 16.11 -8.65 -4.41
C LEU A 159 16.36 -7.81 -3.17
N VAL A 160 16.81 -8.46 -2.09
CA VAL A 160 17.12 -7.83 -0.80
C VAL A 160 18.61 -7.56 -0.72
N GLN A 161 19.01 -6.33 -0.38
CA GLN A 161 20.41 -5.93 -0.25
C GLN A 161 20.63 -4.97 0.91
N ALA A 162 21.85 -4.94 1.43
CA ALA A 162 22.32 -3.90 2.35
C ALA A 162 23.26 -2.94 1.62
N LYS A 163 22.93 -1.65 1.64
CA LYS A 163 23.78 -0.57 1.12
C LYS A 163 24.46 0.15 2.28
N ALA A 164 25.79 0.15 2.28
CA ALA A 164 26.58 0.83 3.31
C ALA A 164 26.54 2.36 3.11
N GLY A 165 26.26 3.08 4.20
CA GLY A 165 26.48 4.52 4.29
C GLY A 165 27.92 4.87 4.65
N THR A 166 28.28 6.13 4.46
CA THR A 166 29.59 6.64 4.91
C THR A 166 29.63 6.65 6.43
N ALA A 167 30.66 6.02 7.00
CA ALA A 167 30.89 6.10 8.45
C ALA A 167 31.21 7.54 8.86
N ALA A 168 30.61 7.98 9.97
CA ALA A 168 30.85 9.31 10.55
C ALA A 168 30.84 9.21 12.07
N SER A 169 31.17 10.30 12.76
CA SER A 169 31.06 10.38 14.22
C SER A 169 29.68 9.89 14.68
N THR A 170 29.64 9.05 15.71
CA THR A 170 28.38 8.50 16.20
C THR A 170 27.38 9.61 16.53
N GLY A 171 26.20 9.54 15.92
CA GLY A 171 25.14 10.55 15.99
C GLY A 171 25.06 11.48 14.79
N THR A 172 26.07 11.50 13.90
CA THR A 172 26.08 12.34 12.69
C THR A 172 26.11 11.54 11.38
N GLN A 173 26.15 10.20 11.47
CA GLN A 173 26.13 9.33 10.30
C GLN A 173 24.82 9.47 9.52
N THR A 174 24.93 9.46 8.20
CA THR A 174 23.78 9.61 7.30
C THR A 174 23.41 8.27 6.68
N THR A 175 22.11 8.05 6.50
CA THR A 175 21.60 6.88 5.78
C THR A 175 21.75 7.14 4.27
N PRO A 176 22.34 6.21 3.50
CA PRO A 176 22.44 6.38 2.06
C PRO A 176 21.05 6.33 1.41
N ALA A 177 20.87 7.01 0.28
CA ALA A 177 19.63 6.90 -0.50
C ALA A 177 19.51 5.50 -1.16
N PRO A 178 18.29 4.98 -1.38
CA PRO A 178 18.09 3.75 -2.14
C PRO A 178 18.70 3.82 -3.54
N ASP A 179 19.13 2.68 -4.07
CA ASP A 179 19.59 2.58 -5.46
C ASP A 179 18.43 2.71 -6.45
N SER A 180 18.74 3.05 -7.71
CA SER A 180 17.74 3.11 -8.77
C SER A 180 17.05 1.75 -8.93
N GLY A 181 15.71 1.74 -8.88
CA GLY A 181 14.92 0.51 -8.92
C GLY A 181 14.74 -0.20 -7.57
N PHE A 182 15.31 0.34 -6.48
CA PHE A 182 15.15 -0.15 -5.13
C PHE A 182 14.34 0.82 -4.27
N ALA A 183 13.62 0.27 -3.29
CA ALA A 183 12.99 1.01 -2.20
C ALA A 183 13.70 0.68 -0.88
N GLY A 184 13.97 1.71 -0.08
CA GLY A 184 14.51 1.53 1.27
C GLY A 184 13.45 0.97 2.21
N ALA A 185 13.82 0.05 3.10
CA ALA A 185 12.89 -0.59 4.03
C ALA A 185 13.30 -0.39 5.49
N TYR A 186 14.56 -0.69 5.82
CA TYR A 186 15.09 -0.56 7.18
C TYR A 186 16.45 0.12 7.16
N VAL A 187 16.80 0.72 8.30
CA VAL A 187 18.13 1.25 8.58
C VAL A 187 18.73 0.46 9.73
N VAL A 188 19.95 -0.01 9.56
CA VAL A 188 20.72 -0.69 10.61
C VAL A 188 21.95 0.13 10.94
N THR A 189 22.04 0.61 12.18
CA THR A 189 23.19 1.39 12.66
C THR A 189 24.21 0.46 13.29
N VAL A 190 25.43 0.46 12.77
CA VAL A 190 26.56 -0.33 13.30
C VAL A 190 27.66 0.61 13.77
N ALA A 191 28.03 0.51 15.05
CA ALA A 191 29.09 1.30 15.66
C ALA A 191 30.46 0.61 15.57
N TYR A 192 31.54 1.38 15.69
CA TYR A 192 32.90 0.86 15.82
C TYR A 192 32.99 -0.20 16.93
N GLY A 193 33.68 -1.30 16.65
CA GLY A 193 33.91 -2.38 17.61
C GLY A 193 32.67 -3.22 17.95
N GLN A 194 31.52 -2.94 17.35
CA GLN A 194 30.31 -3.74 17.53
C GLN A 194 30.52 -5.14 16.92
N THR A 195 30.13 -6.18 17.65
CA THR A 195 30.23 -7.59 17.20
C THR A 195 28.88 -8.27 17.02
N GLN A 196 27.81 -7.61 17.48
CA GLN A 196 26.44 -8.12 17.48
C GLN A 196 25.46 -6.98 17.17
N ILE A 197 24.47 -7.24 16.31
CA ILE A 197 23.36 -6.32 16.05
C ILE A 197 22.22 -6.67 17.01
N THR A 198 21.60 -5.65 17.60
CA THR A 198 20.43 -5.80 18.48
C THR A 198 19.21 -5.11 17.87
N ALA A 199 18.02 -5.32 18.43
CA ALA A 199 16.81 -4.65 17.95
C ALA A 199 16.92 -3.11 18.02
N ALA A 200 17.65 -2.56 18.99
CA ALA A 200 17.87 -1.11 19.11
C ALA A 200 18.71 -0.52 17.97
N ASN A 201 19.46 -1.35 17.22
CA ASN A 201 20.22 -0.92 16.06
C ASN A 201 19.37 -0.84 14.79
N ILE A 202 18.15 -1.40 14.79
CA ILE A 202 17.30 -1.57 13.62
C ILE A 202 16.12 -0.62 13.72
N ALA A 203 15.93 0.21 12.70
CA ALA A 203 14.79 1.12 12.61
C ALA A 203 14.15 1.03 11.21
N ILE A 204 12.85 1.30 11.11
CA ILE A 204 12.18 1.43 9.82
C ILE A 204 12.75 2.65 9.08
N TYR A 205 13.04 2.50 7.80
CA TYR A 205 13.45 3.63 6.97
C TYR A 205 12.26 4.61 6.84
N PRO A 206 12.42 5.91 7.12
CA PRO A 206 11.28 6.83 7.19
C PRO A 206 10.42 6.93 5.92
N ALA A 207 11.02 6.71 4.75
CA ALA A 207 10.30 6.70 3.47
C ALA A 207 10.02 5.27 2.96
N ALA A 208 10.04 4.26 3.85
CA ALA A 208 9.74 2.89 3.47
C ALA A 208 8.28 2.77 3.02
N PRO A 209 8.02 2.22 1.83
CA PRO A 209 6.67 2.13 1.29
C PRO A 209 5.92 0.90 1.81
N PHE A 210 5.97 0.67 3.13
CA PHE A 210 5.13 -0.34 3.77
C PHE A 210 3.69 0.13 3.79
N PHE A 211 2.76 -0.77 3.53
CA PHE A 211 1.33 -0.50 3.63
C PHE A 211 0.74 -1.27 4.82
N ALA A 212 0.17 -0.55 5.79
CA ALA A 212 -0.51 -1.16 6.94
C ALA A 212 -1.87 -1.75 6.55
N THR A 213 -2.52 -1.13 5.56
CA THR A 213 -3.75 -1.59 4.90
C THR A 213 -3.61 -1.41 3.40
N LEU A 214 -4.50 -2.02 2.61
CA LEU A 214 -4.49 -1.83 1.16
C LEU A 214 -4.49 -0.31 0.84
N PRO A 215 -3.55 0.19 0.02
CA PRO A 215 -3.38 1.62 -0.23
C PRO A 215 -4.64 2.34 -0.74
N ASN A 216 -5.51 1.61 -1.44
CA ASN A 216 -6.78 2.12 -1.96
C ASN A 216 -7.99 1.74 -1.09
N ALA A 217 -7.79 1.44 0.20
CA ALA A 217 -8.85 1.11 1.15
C ALA A 217 -8.85 2.05 2.36
N VAL A 218 -10.04 2.28 2.91
CA VAL A 218 -10.20 2.92 4.22
C VAL A 218 -9.94 1.89 5.31
N SER A 219 -8.95 2.15 6.17
CA SER A 219 -8.62 1.28 7.30
C SER A 219 -9.68 1.35 8.39
N ARG A 220 -9.74 0.33 9.25
CA ARG A 220 -10.49 0.36 10.51
C ARG A 220 -9.51 0.25 11.67
N ASP A 221 -9.79 0.92 12.78
CA ASP A 221 -8.94 0.88 13.98
C ASP A 221 -9.06 -0.46 14.75
N ALA A 222 -10.14 -1.22 14.56
CA ALA A 222 -10.35 -2.57 15.07
C ALA A 222 -11.39 -3.35 14.23
N PRO A 223 -11.52 -4.68 14.39
CA PRO A 223 -12.53 -5.47 13.67
C PRO A 223 -13.97 -4.96 13.83
N THR A 224 -14.31 -4.46 15.02
CA THR A 224 -15.61 -3.83 15.36
C THR A 224 -15.49 -2.33 15.57
N GLY A 225 -14.40 -1.72 15.10
CA GLY A 225 -14.09 -0.32 15.36
C GLY A 225 -14.57 0.63 14.26
N SER A 226 -14.05 1.86 14.28
CA SER A 226 -14.39 2.95 13.37
C SER A 226 -13.54 2.94 12.10
N ALA A 227 -14.10 3.45 11.00
CA ALA A 227 -13.34 3.72 9.79
C ALA A 227 -12.41 4.94 9.99
N GLN A 228 -11.13 4.81 9.64
CA GLN A 228 -10.21 5.93 9.67
C GLN A 228 -10.27 6.71 8.36
N LEU A 229 -11.15 7.70 8.33
CA LEU A 229 -11.37 8.53 7.15
C LEU A 229 -10.16 9.44 6.87
N PRO A 230 -9.82 9.72 5.60
CA PRO A 230 -8.77 10.67 5.25
C PRO A 230 -9.01 12.04 5.88
N ALA A 231 -7.94 12.74 6.22
CA ALA A 231 -7.98 14.08 6.79
C ALA A 231 -7.12 15.06 5.97
N GLY A 232 -7.59 16.30 5.83
CA GLY A 232 -6.83 17.37 5.17
C GLY A 232 -7.52 18.73 5.28
N ASN A 233 -6.82 19.79 4.91
CA ASN A 233 -7.37 21.14 4.90
C ASN A 233 -8.28 21.39 3.68
N SER A 234 -8.96 22.52 3.65
CA SER A 234 -9.92 22.89 2.59
C SER A 234 -9.27 23.04 1.21
N ALA A 235 -7.97 23.39 1.15
CA ALA A 235 -7.22 23.49 -0.11
C ALA A 235 -6.83 22.11 -0.68
N GLN A 236 -6.72 21.09 0.18
CA GLN A 236 -6.46 19.71 -0.19
C GLN A 236 -7.74 18.94 -0.56
N ARG A 237 -8.90 19.62 -0.61
CA ARG A 237 -10.12 19.02 -1.16
C ARG A 237 -9.85 18.59 -2.58
N THR A 238 -10.16 17.34 -2.89
CA THR A 238 -10.35 16.96 -4.28
C THR A 238 -11.45 17.86 -4.84
N SER A 239 -11.13 18.61 -5.90
CA SER A 239 -12.04 19.61 -6.48
C SER A 239 -13.25 18.97 -7.15
N ALA A 240 -13.10 17.74 -7.68
CA ALA A 240 -14.17 16.94 -8.26
C ALA A 240 -13.93 15.43 -8.05
N PRO A 241 -14.25 14.87 -6.87
CA PRO A 241 -14.29 13.42 -6.67
C PRO A 241 -15.20 12.72 -7.69
N ALA A 242 -14.84 11.50 -8.10
CA ALA A 242 -15.64 10.69 -9.03
C ALA A 242 -16.99 10.20 -8.46
N GLY A 243 -17.25 10.41 -7.17
CA GLY A 243 -18.47 10.02 -6.47
C GLY A 243 -18.57 10.67 -5.08
N PRO A 244 -19.58 10.31 -4.27
CA PRO A 244 -19.70 10.79 -2.91
C PRO A 244 -18.42 10.49 -2.12
N ALA A 245 -17.96 11.47 -1.36
CA ALA A 245 -16.77 11.32 -0.55
C ALA A 245 -17.04 11.83 0.85
N VAL A 246 -16.40 11.22 1.84
CA VAL A 246 -16.42 11.67 3.23
C VAL A 246 -14.99 11.78 3.71
N ARG A 247 -14.66 12.88 4.37
CA ARG A 247 -13.34 13.10 4.96
C ARG A 247 -13.46 13.99 6.19
N PHE A 248 -12.39 14.10 6.95
CA PHE A 248 -12.26 15.08 8.02
C PHE A 248 -11.56 16.34 7.51
N ASN A 249 -12.17 17.51 7.71
CA ASN A 249 -11.54 18.78 7.35
C ASN A 249 -10.81 19.36 8.55
N THR A 250 -9.49 19.55 8.42
CA THR A 250 -8.65 20.08 9.51
C THR A 250 -8.83 21.58 9.74
N ASP A 251 -9.41 22.34 8.80
CA ASP A 251 -9.70 23.78 8.98
C ASP A 251 -11.00 24.00 9.74
N THR A 252 -12.06 23.24 9.42
CA THR A 252 -13.37 23.35 10.09
C THR A 252 -13.49 22.40 11.28
N ASN A 253 -12.51 21.50 11.47
CA ASN A 253 -12.47 20.47 12.50
C ASN A 253 -13.76 19.61 12.54
N GLN A 254 -14.32 19.36 11.37
CA GLN A 254 -15.60 18.68 11.18
C GLN A 254 -15.49 17.63 10.08
N PHE A 255 -16.36 16.62 10.16
CA PHE A 255 -16.59 15.76 9.01
C PHE A 255 -17.29 16.55 7.92
N GLU A 256 -16.78 16.42 6.71
CA GLU A 256 -17.39 17.00 5.51
C GLU A 256 -17.62 15.92 4.46
N GLY A 257 -18.70 16.10 3.72
CA GLY A 257 -19.07 15.28 2.59
C GLY A 257 -18.92 16.08 1.31
N PHE A 258 -18.40 15.44 0.27
CA PHE A 258 -18.58 15.94 -1.08
C PHE A 258 -19.95 15.50 -1.60
N TYR A 259 -20.72 16.46 -2.10
CA TYR A 259 -22.02 16.23 -2.69
C TYR A 259 -21.88 16.34 -4.22
N PRO A 260 -21.77 15.22 -4.98
CA PRO A 260 -21.45 15.25 -6.41
C PRO A 260 -22.43 16.07 -7.24
N ASN A 261 -23.69 16.11 -6.82
CA ASN A 261 -24.73 16.85 -7.52
C ASN A 261 -24.61 18.38 -7.32
N ALA A 262 -24.10 18.84 -6.18
CA ALA A 262 -23.90 20.26 -5.89
C ALA A 262 -22.46 20.71 -6.18
N MET A 263 -21.57 19.78 -6.57
CA MET A 263 -20.14 20.01 -6.84
C MET A 263 -19.46 20.79 -5.71
N ASN A 264 -19.86 20.52 -4.46
CA ASN A 264 -19.38 21.24 -3.29
C ASN A 264 -19.11 20.30 -2.12
N TRP A 265 -18.33 20.80 -1.17
CA TRP A 265 -18.11 20.18 0.12
C TRP A 265 -19.01 20.86 1.16
N GLY A 266 -19.64 20.07 2.02
CA GLY A 266 -20.49 20.55 3.11
C GLY A 266 -20.38 19.68 4.37
N ASN A 267 -20.85 20.19 5.50
CA ASN A 267 -20.70 19.53 6.80
C ASN A 267 -21.60 18.30 6.93
N ILE A 268 -21.14 17.28 7.64
CA ILE A 268 -21.92 16.10 8.01
C ILE A 268 -22.32 16.21 9.49
N GLY A 269 -23.56 16.65 9.75
CA GLY A 269 -24.20 16.71 11.09
C GLY A 269 -24.33 18.12 11.71
N GLY A 270 -25.49 18.36 12.36
CA GLY A 270 -25.83 19.44 13.33
C GLY A 270 -25.94 20.91 12.85
N GLY A 271 -27.16 21.51 12.88
CA GLY A 271 -27.37 22.97 12.89
C GLY A 271 -28.42 23.54 11.91
N ALA A 272 -28.71 24.84 12.04
CA ALA A 272 -29.66 25.60 11.21
C ALA A 272 -29.52 25.40 9.70
N THR A 273 -30.63 25.64 9.00
CA THR A 273 -30.82 25.33 7.58
C THR A 273 -31.13 26.57 6.74
N GLY A 274 -30.82 26.61 5.46
CA GLY A 274 -31.12 27.75 4.58
C GLY A 274 -30.85 27.40 3.11
N GLY A 275 -31.20 28.28 2.15
CA GLY A 275 -31.24 27.96 0.71
C GLY A 275 -29.89 27.93 -0.04
N GLY A 276 -28.75 27.91 0.67
CA GLY A 276 -27.40 28.10 0.14
C GLY A 276 -26.32 27.89 1.24
N ASN A 277 -25.42 28.85 1.45
CA ASN A 277 -24.51 28.89 2.62
C ASN A 277 -25.17 29.44 3.90
N ASP A 278 -26.41 29.88 3.77
CA ASP A 278 -27.16 30.48 4.86
C ASP A 278 -27.60 29.39 5.84
N GLN A 279 -27.39 29.62 7.13
CA GLN A 279 -27.80 28.73 8.22
C GLN A 279 -28.89 29.49 9.02
N ILE A 280 -30.13 29.52 8.49
CA ILE A 280 -31.21 30.50 8.84
C ILE A 280 -32.38 29.91 9.65
N PHE A 281 -32.87 28.74 9.30
CA PHE A 281 -34.05 28.08 9.84
C PHE A 281 -33.63 26.94 10.76
N GLU A 282 -33.93 27.06 12.04
CA GLU A 282 -33.84 25.99 13.03
C GLU A 282 -35.20 25.30 13.13
N LEU A 283 -35.23 23.97 13.08
CA LEU A 283 -36.46 23.18 13.00
C LEU A 283 -36.70 22.43 14.31
N ASN A 284 -37.97 22.37 14.73
CA ASN A 284 -38.40 21.62 15.90
C ASN A 284 -39.62 20.74 15.58
N GLY A 285 -39.87 19.73 16.43
CA GLY A 285 -41.08 18.92 16.37
C GLY A 285 -42.31 19.62 16.98
N GLN A 286 -43.51 19.14 16.68
CA GLN A 286 -44.80 19.73 17.08
C GLN A 286 -45.43 19.10 18.32
N VAL A 287 -44.92 17.95 18.80
CA VAL A 287 -45.48 17.23 19.94
C VAL A 287 -44.37 16.95 20.95
N VAL A 288 -44.55 17.38 22.20
CA VAL A 288 -43.68 17.01 23.31
C VAL A 288 -44.22 15.72 23.92
N THR A 289 -43.48 14.64 23.70
CA THR A 289 -43.87 13.28 24.08
C THR A 289 -43.26 12.80 25.39
N THR A 290 -42.32 13.57 25.95
CA THR A 290 -41.54 13.22 27.13
C THR A 290 -41.38 14.42 28.04
N ASN A 291 -41.40 14.19 29.36
CA ASN A 291 -41.20 15.26 30.33
C ASN A 291 -39.90 16.01 30.06
N TYR A 292 -39.98 17.33 30.04
CA TYR A 292 -38.81 18.18 29.79
C TYR A 292 -38.82 19.39 30.71
N SER A 293 -37.76 19.57 31.48
CA SER A 293 -37.55 20.83 32.18
C SER A 293 -36.60 21.67 31.35
N ILE A 294 -37.04 22.88 30.99
CA ILE A 294 -36.11 23.87 30.45
C ILE A 294 -35.02 24.09 31.51
N PRO A 295 -33.73 24.11 31.11
CA PRO A 295 -32.64 24.39 32.04
C PRO A 295 -32.80 25.77 32.69
N ALA A 296 -32.50 25.87 33.99
CA ALA A 296 -32.56 27.15 34.70
C ALA A 296 -31.70 28.23 34.02
N ASN A 297 -32.24 29.44 33.93
CA ASN A 297 -31.65 30.61 33.27
C ASN A 297 -31.54 30.50 31.74
N SER A 298 -32.19 29.51 31.12
CA SER A 298 -32.19 29.32 29.67
C SER A 298 -33.58 29.56 29.09
N ASN A 299 -33.61 30.04 27.86
CA ASN A 299 -34.84 30.15 27.09
C ASN A 299 -34.85 29.09 26.00
N ALA A 300 -36.05 28.59 25.68
CA ALA A 300 -36.25 27.69 24.56
C ALA A 300 -37.17 28.35 23.53
N GLN A 301 -36.98 28.03 22.25
CA GLN A 301 -37.93 28.41 21.22
C GLN A 301 -38.32 27.22 20.36
N SER A 302 -39.56 27.23 19.91
CA SER A 302 -40.12 26.28 18.97
C SER A 302 -41.08 27.00 18.04
N ALA A 303 -41.02 26.73 16.75
CA ALA A 303 -41.93 27.26 15.75
C ALA A 303 -43.14 26.34 15.54
N GLY A 304 -44.33 26.92 15.42
CA GLY A 304 -45.63 26.32 15.18
C GLY A 304 -46.36 25.83 16.45
N PRO A 305 -47.65 25.45 16.34
CA PRO A 305 -48.40 24.90 17.47
C PRO A 305 -47.68 23.69 18.06
N ILE A 306 -47.44 23.73 19.37
CA ILE A 306 -46.88 22.61 20.12
C ILE A 306 -47.97 21.98 20.97
N SER A 307 -48.14 20.68 20.82
CA SER A 307 -48.97 19.86 21.69
C SER A 307 -48.11 19.08 22.66
N ILE A 308 -48.64 18.78 23.83
CA ILE A 308 -47.95 18.01 24.86
C ILE A 308 -48.79 16.76 25.12
N ASN A 309 -48.16 15.59 25.10
CA ASN A 309 -48.88 14.33 25.31
C ASN A 309 -49.51 14.29 26.71
N ASN A 310 -50.62 13.56 26.80
CA ASN A 310 -51.25 13.33 28.10
C ASN A 310 -50.25 12.63 29.05
N GLY A 311 -50.10 13.15 30.26
CA GLY A 311 -49.10 12.68 31.23
C GLY A 311 -47.69 13.25 31.04
N VAL A 312 -47.49 14.15 30.07
CA VAL A 312 -46.21 14.84 29.85
C VAL A 312 -46.28 16.27 30.38
N THR A 313 -45.17 16.73 30.96
CA THR A 313 -45.01 18.07 31.52
C THR A 313 -43.77 18.76 30.94
N VAL A 314 -43.94 20.03 30.59
CA VAL A 314 -42.84 20.93 30.27
C VAL A 314 -42.69 21.93 31.42
N THR A 315 -41.56 21.89 32.10
CA THR A 315 -41.29 22.74 33.27
C THR A 315 -40.49 23.96 32.86
N ILE A 316 -40.98 25.15 33.22
CA ILE A 316 -40.34 26.44 32.97
C ILE A 316 -39.89 27.03 34.33
N PRO A 317 -38.59 27.06 34.64
CA PRO A 317 -38.06 27.58 35.92
C PRO A 317 -38.29 29.10 36.10
N SER A 318 -38.29 29.57 37.36
CA SER A 318 -38.40 31.01 37.67
C SER A 318 -37.31 31.82 36.96
N GLY A 319 -37.70 32.87 36.25
CA GLY A 319 -36.81 33.70 35.42
C GLY A 319 -36.52 33.17 34.01
N SER A 320 -37.06 32.01 33.62
CA SER A 320 -36.88 31.38 32.30
C SER A 320 -38.15 31.45 31.43
N VAL A 321 -37.98 31.38 30.11
CA VAL A 321 -39.08 31.52 29.14
C VAL A 321 -39.00 30.45 28.06
N TRP A 322 -40.12 29.77 27.82
CA TRP A 322 -40.36 29.01 26.59
C TRP A 322 -41.20 29.84 25.64
N VAL A 323 -40.70 30.08 24.44
CA VAL A 323 -41.45 30.76 23.38
C VAL A 323 -41.87 29.75 22.32
N VAL A 324 -43.18 29.68 22.07
CA VAL A 324 -43.74 28.94 20.94
C VAL A 324 -44.21 29.97 19.91
N ASN A 325 -43.53 30.05 18.77
CA ASN A 325 -43.71 31.06 17.71
C ASN A 325 -44.56 30.55 16.55
#